data_AF-A0A931GAF4-F1
#
_entry.id   AF-A0A931GAF4-F1
#
_cell.length_a   1.000
_cell.length_b   1.000
_cell.length_c   1.000
_cell.angle_alpha   90.00
_cell.angle_beta   90.00
_cell.angle_gamma   90.00
#
_symmetry.space_group_name_H-M   'P 1'
#
loop_
_entity.id
_entity.type
_entity.pdbx_description
1 polymer ?
#
loop_
_entity_poly.entity_id
_entity_poly.type
_entity_poly.pdbx_seq_one_letter_code
_entity_poly.pdbx_strand_id
1 'polypeptide(L)'
;MENQHRKISGYRELNQEEVDLMNRIKAAGANLLQLQAELYGRLDTDRETLREAARRSVDGQEINGYPATVHTGATPECIEFRRFQAAEPQRWAEIGKADIQTGIMALVRAVAQPAGV
;
A
#
# COMPACT_ATOMS: atom_id res chain seq x y z
N MET A 1 29.81 13.82 19.27
CA MET A 1 28.35 13.64 19.33
C MET A 1 28.11 12.59 20.41
N GLU A 2 27.74 13.02 21.62
CA GLU A 2 27.57 12.12 22.76
C GLU A 2 26.45 11.11 22.50
N ASN A 3 26.73 9.85 22.80
CA ASN A 3 25.90 8.68 22.56
C ASN A 3 24.43 8.90 22.95
N GLN A 4 23.57 9.11 21.95
CA GLN A 4 22.13 9.25 22.12
C GLN A 4 21.44 7.90 22.43
N HIS A 5 22.19 6.80 22.51
CA HIS A 5 21.74 5.50 22.99
C HIS A 5 21.68 5.47 24.52
N ARG A 6 20.86 6.33 25.12
CA ARG A 6 20.47 6.13 26.52
C ARG A 6 19.67 4.83 26.61
N LYS A 7 20.09 3.97 27.53
CA LYS A 7 19.45 2.68 27.84
C LYS A 7 17.94 2.87 27.99
N ILE A 8 17.16 2.27 27.09
CA ILE A 8 15.71 2.16 27.25
C ILE A 8 15.48 0.98 28.20
N SER A 9 14.74 1.20 29.29
CA SER A 9 14.41 0.14 30.26
C SER A 9 13.81 -1.09 29.54
N GLY A 10 14.31 -2.30 29.85
CA GLY A 10 13.89 -3.55 29.19
C GLY A 10 14.64 -3.92 27.90
N TYR A 11 15.57 -3.09 27.43
CA TYR A 11 16.37 -3.37 26.22
C TYR A 11 17.86 -3.53 26.54
N ARG A 12 18.54 -4.39 25.77
CA ARG A 12 20.00 -4.50 25.81
C ARG A 12 20.65 -3.26 25.20
N GLU A 13 21.91 -3.04 25.54
CA GLU A 13 22.73 -2.03 24.85
C GLU A 13 23.08 -2.53 23.45
N LEU A 14 22.90 -1.66 22.46
CA LEU A 14 23.27 -1.91 21.07
C LEU A 14 24.64 -1.31 20.81
N ASN A 15 25.48 -2.04 20.08
CA ASN A 15 26.71 -1.47 19.55
C ASN A 15 26.43 -0.63 18.28
N GLN A 16 27.43 0.10 17.80
CA GLN A 16 27.27 0.98 16.64
C GLN A 16 26.89 0.22 15.36
N GLU A 17 27.43 -0.98 15.14
CA GLU A 17 27.13 -1.81 13.97
C GLU A 17 25.64 -2.21 13.93
N GLU A 18 25.06 -2.54 15.08
CA GLU A 18 23.66 -2.89 15.22
C GLU A 18 22.74 -1.69 14.99
N VAL A 19 23.14 -0.52 15.49
CA VAL A 19 22.44 0.75 15.23
C VAL A 19 22.45 1.07 13.74
N ASP A 20 23.60 0.93 13.08
CA ASP A 20 23.75 1.19 11.66
C ASP A 20 22.93 0.20 10.82
N LEU A 21 22.89 -1.08 11.22
CA LEU A 21 22.02 -2.08 10.61
C LEU A 21 20.54 -1.70 10.75
N MET A 22 20.10 -1.28 11.94
CA MET A 22 18.72 -0.85 12.16
C MET A 22 18.34 0.36 11.29
N ASN A 23 19.24 1.33 11.14
CA ASN A 23 19.03 2.50 10.30
C ASN A 23 18.92 2.11 8.82
N ARG A 24 19.77 1.18 8.34
CA ARG A 24 19.68 0.65 6.97
C ARG A 24 18.36 -0.08 6.72
N ILE A 25 17.88 -0.89 7.68
CA ILE A 25 16.58 -1.55 7.61
C ILE A 25 15.46 -0.50 7.48
N LYS A 26 15.45 0.52 8.33
CA LYS A 26 14.44 1.60 8.29
C LYS A 26 14.47 2.37 6.97
N ALA A 27 15.67 2.67 6.46
CA ALA A 27 15.83 3.34 5.17
C ALA A 27 15.27 2.50 4.01
N ALA A 28 15.56 1.19 3.99
CA ALA A 28 14.97 0.28 3.01
C ALA A 28 13.45 0.22 3.12
N GLY A 29 12.90 0.19 4.34
CA GLY A 29 11.46 0.26 4.59
C GLY A 29 10.83 1.55 4.03
N ALA A 30 11.46 2.70 4.25
CA ALA A 30 10.99 3.98 3.72
C ALA A 30 10.96 3.98 2.18
N ASN A 31 11.98 3.43 1.52
CA ASN A 31 12.02 3.32 0.07
C ASN A 31 10.89 2.42 -0.47
N LEU A 32 10.63 1.28 0.17
CA LEU A 32 9.53 0.39 -0.20
C LEU A 32 8.16 1.07 -0.02
N LEU A 33 7.98 1.83 1.07
CA LEU A 33 6.75 2.59 1.30
C LEU A 33 6.55 3.71 0.28
N GLN A 34 7.64 4.32 -0.20
CA GLN A 34 7.57 5.31 -1.28
C GLN A 34 7.08 4.66 -2.59
N LEU A 35 7.63 3.52 -2.96
CA LEU A 35 7.17 2.77 -4.15
C LEU A 35 5.72 2.32 -4.01
N GLN A 36 5.32 1.88 -2.82
CA GLN A 36 3.93 1.53 -2.54
C GLN A 36 3.00 2.74 -2.71
N ALA A 37 3.40 3.93 -2.25
CA ALA A 37 2.61 5.15 -2.40
C ALA A 37 2.50 5.58 -3.87
N GLU A 38 3.57 5.46 -4.65
CA GLU A 38 3.56 5.71 -6.10
C GLU A 38 2.59 4.75 -6.81
N LEU A 39 2.67 3.44 -6.51
CA LEU A 39 1.74 2.44 -7.03
C LEU A 39 0.30 2.78 -6.66
N TYR A 40 0.03 3.13 -5.39
CA TYR A 40 -1.31 3.45 -4.94
C TYR A 40 -1.90 4.65 -5.70
N GLY A 41 -1.12 5.73 -5.86
CA GLY A 41 -1.55 6.91 -6.62
C GLY A 41 -1.83 6.60 -8.09
N ARG A 42 -1.02 5.74 -8.70
CA ARG A 42 -1.27 5.24 -10.06
C ARG A 42 -2.58 4.45 -10.14
N LEU A 43 -2.82 3.53 -9.21
CA LEU A 43 -4.03 2.72 -9.18
C LEU A 43 -5.30 3.54 -8.95
N ASP A 44 -5.21 4.61 -8.15
CA ASP A 44 -6.33 5.54 -7.95
C ASP A 44 -6.64 6.30 -9.25
N THR A 45 -5.60 6.78 -9.95
CA THR A 45 -5.75 7.43 -11.26
C THR A 45 -6.35 6.48 -12.31
N ASP A 46 -5.88 5.24 -12.36
CA ASP A 46 -6.40 4.21 -13.27
C ASP A 46 -7.88 3.93 -12.99
N ARG A 47 -8.28 3.85 -11.71
CA ARG A 47 -9.67 3.64 -11.31
C ARG A 47 -10.57 4.76 -11.83
N GLU A 48 -10.20 6.02 -11.60
CA GLU A 48 -10.99 7.17 -12.05
C GLU A 48 -11.06 7.24 -13.58
N THR A 49 -9.94 6.98 -14.25
CA THR A 49 -9.87 6.98 -15.73
C THR A 49 -10.79 5.92 -16.33
N LEU A 50 -10.73 4.69 -15.81
CA LEU A 50 -11.59 3.59 -16.25
C LEU A 50 -13.07 3.86 -15.95
N ARG A 51 -13.37 4.43 -14.77
CA ARG A 51 -14.73 4.79 -14.38
C ARG A 51 -15.33 5.82 -15.32
N GLU A 52 -14.58 6.88 -15.64
CA GLU A 52 -15.04 7.94 -16.54
C GLU A 52 -15.14 7.48 -17.99
N ALA A 53 -14.29 6.53 -18.43
CA ALA A 53 -14.46 5.88 -19.73
C ALA A 53 -15.75 5.04 -19.76
N ALA A 54 -15.99 4.20 -18.75
CA ALA A 54 -17.20 3.40 -18.61
C ALA A 54 -18.47 4.27 -18.51
N ARG A 55 -18.39 5.41 -17.81
CA ARG A 55 -19.52 6.34 -17.69
C ARG A 55 -19.88 6.98 -19.02
N ARG A 56 -18.87 7.41 -19.78
CA ARG A 56 -19.07 8.00 -21.11
C ARG A 56 -19.61 6.98 -22.11
N SER A 57 -19.20 5.71 -22.01
CA SER A 57 -19.65 4.68 -22.95
C SER A 57 -21.13 4.31 -22.82
N VAL A 58 -21.75 4.58 -21.67
CA VAL A 58 -23.16 4.25 -21.38
C VAL A 58 -24.08 5.47 -21.28
N ASP A 59 -23.56 6.67 -21.55
CA ASP A 59 -24.35 7.90 -21.45
C ASP A 59 -25.56 7.87 -22.40
N GLY A 60 -26.74 8.17 -21.87
CA GLY A 60 -28.01 8.08 -22.61
C GLY A 60 -28.46 6.67 -23.01
N GLN A 61 -27.77 5.60 -22.60
CA GLN A 61 -28.21 4.23 -22.85
C GLN A 61 -29.22 3.77 -21.81
N GLU A 62 -30.16 2.92 -22.24
CA GLU A 62 -31.13 2.27 -21.35
C GLU A 62 -31.05 0.75 -21.50
N ILE A 63 -31.22 0.04 -20.38
CA ILE A 63 -31.31 -1.42 -20.31
C ILE A 63 -32.64 -1.75 -19.63
N ASN A 64 -33.54 -2.41 -20.35
CA ASN A 64 -34.88 -2.77 -19.87
C ASN A 64 -35.68 -1.57 -19.32
N GLY A 65 -35.54 -0.39 -19.95
CA GLY A 65 -36.24 0.84 -19.54
C GLY A 65 -35.63 1.55 -18.32
N TYR A 66 -34.44 1.14 -17.88
CA TYR A 66 -33.69 1.82 -16.83
C TYR A 66 -32.36 2.38 -17.39
N PRO A 67 -31.89 3.54 -16.93
CA PRO A 67 -30.59 4.07 -17.34
C PRO A 67 -29.46 3.08 -17.10
N ALA A 68 -28.64 2.86 -18.12
CA ALA A 68 -27.43 2.06 -18.01
C ALA A 68 -26.44 2.75 -17.06
N THR A 69 -25.75 1.95 -16.27
CA THR A 69 -24.72 2.39 -15.33
C THR A 69 -23.39 1.73 -15.69
N VAL A 70 -22.29 2.22 -15.11
CA VAL A 70 -20.98 1.58 -15.25
C VAL A 70 -20.97 0.11 -14.79
N HIS A 71 -21.96 -0.31 -13.99
CA HIS A 71 -22.09 -1.68 -13.50
C HIS A 71 -23.11 -2.52 -14.28
N THR A 72 -24.01 -1.92 -15.05
CA THR A 72 -25.02 -2.63 -15.85
C THR A 72 -24.72 -2.61 -17.35
N GLY A 73 -23.92 -1.65 -17.83
CA GLY A 73 -23.53 -1.53 -19.24
C GLY A 73 -22.74 -2.73 -19.76
N ALA A 74 -23.02 -3.12 -21.01
CA ALA A 74 -22.34 -4.22 -21.71
C ALA A 74 -21.17 -3.75 -22.58
N THR A 75 -20.85 -2.46 -22.57
CA THR A 75 -19.73 -1.89 -23.35
C THR A 75 -18.38 -2.43 -22.86
N PRO A 76 -17.36 -2.56 -23.72
CA PRO A 76 -16.00 -2.98 -23.33
C PRO A 76 -15.44 -2.19 -22.13
N GLU A 77 -15.70 -0.89 -22.05
CA GLU A 77 -15.23 0.00 -20.98
C GLU A 77 -15.85 -0.36 -19.62
N CYS A 78 -17.16 -0.63 -19.58
CA CYS A 78 -17.84 -1.13 -18.38
C CYS A 78 -17.32 -2.50 -17.93
N ILE A 79 -17.04 -3.39 -18.90
CA ILE A 79 -16.47 -4.72 -18.61
C ILE A 79 -15.08 -4.56 -17.99
N GLU A 80 -14.23 -3.72 -18.57
CA GLU A 80 -12.88 -3.47 -18.06
C GLU A 80 -12.88 -2.79 -16.70
N PHE A 81 -13.76 -1.80 -16.48
CA PHE A 81 -13.91 -1.16 -15.17
C PHE A 81 -14.33 -2.17 -14.10
N ARG A 82 -15.31 -3.04 -14.38
CA ARG A 82 -15.70 -4.11 -13.45
C ARG A 82 -14.58 -5.12 -13.22
N ARG A 83 -13.81 -5.49 -14.24
CA ARG A 83 -12.62 -6.37 -14.10
C ARG A 83 -11.58 -5.73 -13.17
N PHE A 84 -11.28 -4.45 -13.35
CA PHE A 84 -10.37 -3.71 -12.49
C PHE A 84 -10.86 -3.67 -11.04
N GLN A 85 -12.14 -3.38 -10.82
CA GLN A 85 -12.73 -3.39 -9.47
C GLN A 85 -12.69 -4.78 -8.83
N ALA A 86 -13.03 -5.83 -9.57
CA ALA A 86 -13.02 -7.20 -9.09
C ALA A 86 -11.62 -7.71 -8.73
N ALA A 87 -10.57 -7.14 -9.33
CA ALA A 87 -9.18 -7.44 -8.97
C ALA A 87 -8.73 -6.77 -7.67
N GLU A 88 -9.51 -5.82 -7.12
CA GLU A 88 -9.24 -5.09 -5.88
C GLU A 88 -7.80 -4.55 -5.72
N PRO A 89 -7.19 -3.92 -6.75
CA PRO A 89 -5.76 -3.62 -6.73
C PRO A 89 -5.33 -2.66 -5.61
N GLN A 90 -6.20 -1.69 -5.25
CA GLN A 90 -5.95 -0.78 -4.12
C GLN A 90 -5.89 -1.54 -2.78
N ARG A 91 -6.73 -2.56 -2.60
CA ARG A 91 -6.70 -3.42 -1.40
C ARG A 91 -5.39 -4.19 -1.33
N TRP A 92 -4.93 -4.75 -2.44
CA TRP A 92 -3.63 -5.43 -2.49
C TRP A 92 -2.46 -4.50 -2.20
N ALA A 93 -2.50 -3.25 -2.67
CA ALA A 93 -1.49 -2.25 -2.33
C ALA A 93 -1.48 -1.89 -0.83
N GLU A 94 -2.65 -1.82 -0.17
CA GLU A 94 -2.73 -1.60 1.28
C GLU A 94 -2.25 -2.80 2.10
N ILE A 95 -2.54 -4.02 1.65
CA ILE A 95 -1.97 -5.24 2.26
C ILE A 95 -0.44 -5.20 2.19
N GLY A 96 0.11 -4.89 1.01
CA GLY A 96 1.56 -4.76 0.82
C GLY A 96 2.17 -3.71 1.75
N LYS A 97 1.51 -2.57 1.95
CA LYS A 97 1.95 -1.53 2.90
C LYS A 97 2.01 -2.06 4.34
N ALA A 98 0.96 -2.74 4.80
CA ALA A 98 0.89 -3.30 6.14
C ALA A 98 1.97 -4.38 6.36
N ASP A 99 2.20 -5.23 5.36
CA ASP A 99 3.22 -6.28 5.40
C ASP A 99 4.64 -5.69 5.42
N ILE A 100 4.91 -4.66 4.63
CA ILE A 100 6.20 -3.92 4.67
C ILE A 100 6.43 -3.35 6.07
N GLN A 101 5.44 -2.64 6.63
CA GLN A 101 5.57 -2.04 7.96
C GLN A 101 5.81 -3.10 9.03
N THR A 102 5.05 -4.20 8.98
CA THR A 102 5.18 -5.32 9.92
C THR A 102 6.54 -6.00 9.79
N GLY A 103 6.99 -6.28 8.57
CA GLY A 103 8.29 -6.89 8.29
C GLY A 103 9.45 -6.03 8.78
N ILE A 104 9.42 -4.72 8.52
CA ILE A 104 10.43 -3.78 9.01
C ILE A 104 10.46 -3.75 10.53
N MET A 105 9.29 -3.73 11.19
CA MET A 105 9.22 -3.78 12.65
C MET A 105 9.74 -5.10 13.22
N ALA A 106 9.47 -6.23 12.58
CA ALA A 106 10.00 -7.53 12.96
C ALA A 106 11.54 -7.60 12.85
N LEU A 107 12.11 -7.06 11.76
CA LEU A 107 13.56 -6.96 11.57
C LEU A 107 14.22 -6.05 12.61
N VAL A 108 13.63 -4.88 12.87
CA VAL A 108 14.12 -3.97 13.93
C VAL A 108 14.08 -4.66 15.29
N ARG A 109 13.01 -5.40 15.59
CA ARG A 109 12.88 -6.17 16.84
C ARG A 109 13.92 -7.29 16.95
N ALA A 110 14.27 -7.95 15.84
CA ALA A 110 15.32 -8.97 15.81
C ALA A 110 16.70 -8.39 16.15
N VAL A 111 17.00 -7.16 15.71
CA VAL A 111 18.21 -6.44 16.12
C VAL A 111 18.12 -6.02 17.60
N ALA A 112 16.99 -5.43 17.99
CA ALA A 112 16.81 -4.84 19.32
C ALA A 112 16.79 -5.86 20.47
N GLN A 113 16.38 -7.11 20.21
CA GLN A 113 16.32 -8.22 21.17
C GLN A 113 15.78 -7.79 22.55
N PRO A 114 14.54 -7.27 22.63
CA PRO A 114 13.97 -6.88 23.92
C PRO A 114 13.94 -8.09 24.87
N ALA A 115 14.46 -7.90 26.08
CA ALA A 115 14.21 -8.86 27.15
C ALA A 115 12.79 -8.58 27.66
N GLY A 116 11.93 -9.60 27.70
CA GLY A 116 10.56 -9.44 28.19
C GLY A 116 10.56 -8.76 29.56
N VAL A 117 9.72 -7.73 29.71
CA VAL A 117 9.27 -7.26 31.03
C VAL A 117 8.18 -8.20 31.49
#